data_AF-A0AAW2YT76-F1
#
_entry.id   AF-A0AAW2YT76-F1
#
_cell.length_a   1.000
_cell.length_b   1.000
_cell.length_c   1.000
_cell.angle_alpha   90.00
_cell.angle_beta   90.00
_cell.angle_gamma   90.00
#
_symmetry.space_group_name_H-M   'P 1'
#
loop_
_entity.id
_entity.type
_entity.pdbx_description
1 polymer ?
#
loop_
_entity_poly.entity_id
_entity_poly.type
_entity_poly.pdbx_seq_one_letter_code
_entity_poly.pdbx_strand_id
1 'polypeptide(L)'
;MAAASFYGKVVVDKLEDASAMLNTLFGSGASVVFGIALLLSGQQSTVTGTIAGEIVMEGFLNLKFSPVLRRFVTRCIAIIPAAVTIAIVGDQGASDLLLWSQVVLSISLPFAMIPLIRITSHDEMGIFKNHIIVWVIGWCSVVFVIGLNVWLIVDVMAQSLGAAPKWQLGLCIVGGIIFVGFMLFIALVPIKPESSRIFFKTDKQKIDELKEFRNGRFEHNLARSLKCRKRFHDTVFVFDK
;
A
#
# COMPACT_ATOMS: atom_id res chain seq x y z
N MET A 1 -2.67 17.55 16.46
CA MET A 1 -2.39 18.94 16.03
C MET A 1 -3.67 19.72 15.81
N ALA A 2 -4.64 19.22 15.03
CA ALA A 2 -5.82 20.01 14.69
C ALA A 2 -6.67 20.49 15.89
N ALA A 3 -6.95 19.61 16.87
CA ALA A 3 -7.73 19.99 18.05
C ALA A 3 -7.04 21.02 18.97
N ALA A 4 -5.71 21.08 18.98
CA ALA A 4 -4.96 22.04 19.80
C ALA A 4 -4.76 23.40 19.09
N SER A 5 -4.73 23.41 17.75
CA SER A 5 -4.49 24.62 16.95
C SER A 5 -5.78 25.26 16.42
N PHE A 6 -6.88 24.51 16.29
CA PHE A 6 -8.09 24.93 15.55
C PHE A 6 -9.40 24.84 16.35
N TYR A 7 -9.36 24.66 17.67
CA TYR A 7 -10.58 24.58 18.49
C TYR A 7 -11.40 25.87 18.40
N GLY A 8 -12.59 25.81 17.79
CA GLY A 8 -13.57 26.90 17.74
C GLY A 8 -13.46 27.90 16.58
N LYS A 9 -12.58 27.70 15.60
CA LYS A 9 -12.43 28.60 14.43
C LYS A 9 -12.49 27.83 13.09
N VAL A 10 -13.72 27.60 12.62
CA VAL A 10 -14.11 27.29 11.22
C VAL A 10 -13.69 25.91 10.66
N VAL A 11 -14.54 25.40 9.76
CA VAL A 11 -14.39 24.16 8.99
C VAL A 11 -13.35 24.40 7.88
N VAL A 12 -12.30 23.58 7.85
CA VAL A 12 -11.27 23.63 6.81
C VAL A 12 -11.63 22.60 5.74
N ASP A 13 -12.23 23.06 4.65
CA ASP A 13 -12.64 22.19 3.54
C ASP A 13 -11.59 22.10 2.42
N LYS A 14 -10.63 23.03 2.38
CA LYS A 14 -9.64 23.14 1.30
C LYS A 14 -8.20 23.28 1.78
N LEU A 15 -7.28 22.90 0.89
CA LEU A 15 -5.84 22.90 1.16
C LEU A 15 -5.28 24.32 1.27
N GLU A 16 -5.85 25.24 0.49
CA GLU A 16 -5.55 26.67 0.48
C GLU A 16 -5.92 27.31 1.81
N ASP A 17 -7.11 26.97 2.32
CA ASP A 17 -7.63 27.46 3.61
C ASP A 17 -6.75 26.98 4.77
N ALA A 18 -6.30 25.72 4.72
CA ALA A 18 -5.37 25.18 5.70
C ALA A 18 -4.03 25.95 5.72
N SER A 19 -3.48 26.26 4.54
CA SER A 19 -2.21 26.99 4.40
C SER A 19 -2.33 28.45 4.84
N ALA A 20 -3.39 29.14 4.43
CA ALA A 20 -3.66 30.53 4.81
C ALA A 20 -3.91 30.68 6.32
N MET A 21 -4.59 29.71 6.92
CA MET A 21 -4.83 29.70 8.37
C MET A 21 -3.54 29.43 9.15
N LEU A 22 -2.68 28.51 8.69
CA LEU A 22 -1.36 28.29 9.30
C LEU A 22 -0.49 29.55 9.21
N ASN A 23 -0.55 30.29 8.11
CA ASN A 23 0.12 31.58 7.97
C ASN A 23 -0.40 32.59 9.01
N THR A 24 -1.72 32.65 9.20
CA THR A 24 -2.36 33.59 10.14
C THR A 24 -2.04 33.25 11.60
N LEU A 25 -1.92 31.98 11.97
CA LEU A 25 -1.68 31.54 13.34
C LEU A 25 -0.20 31.48 13.74
N PHE A 26 0.68 31.10 12.81
CA PHE A 26 2.10 30.81 13.09
C PHE A 26 3.08 31.61 12.23
N GLY A 27 2.59 32.53 11.39
CA GLY A 27 3.39 33.36 10.48
C GLY A 27 3.77 32.66 9.18
N SER A 28 4.44 33.40 8.29
CA SER A 28 4.78 32.95 6.93
C SER A 28 5.60 31.67 6.88
N GLY A 29 6.44 31.40 7.88
CA GLY A 29 7.28 30.20 7.95
C GLY A 29 6.50 28.90 8.06
N ALA A 30 5.33 28.90 8.72
CA ALA A 30 4.52 27.69 8.90
C ALA A 30 3.85 27.22 7.60
N SER A 31 3.39 28.16 6.76
CA SER A 31 2.82 27.86 5.45
C SER A 31 3.86 27.25 4.50
N VAL A 32 5.10 27.74 4.54
CA VAL A 32 6.21 27.19 3.73
C VAL A 32 6.54 25.76 4.16
N VAL A 33 6.67 25.50 5.47
CA VAL A 33 6.93 24.15 5.99
C VAL A 33 5.79 23.19 5.66
N PHE A 34 4.53 23.66 5.73
CA PHE A 34 3.37 22.89 5.30
C PHE A 34 3.43 22.53 3.81
N GLY A 35 3.79 23.48 2.94
CA GLY A 35 4.00 23.23 1.51
C GLY A 35 5.10 22.21 1.23
N ILE A 36 6.24 22.29 1.95
CA ILE A 36 7.32 21.30 1.86
C ILE A 36 6.85 19.92 2.32
N ALA A 37 6.10 19.84 3.42
CA ALA A 37 5.55 18.59 3.93
C ALA A 37 4.60 17.92 2.92
N LEU A 38 3.73 18.71 2.27
CA LEU A 38 2.84 18.21 1.21
C LEU A 38 3.63 17.67 0.00
N LEU A 39 4.68 18.39 -0.43
CA LEU A 39 5.55 17.91 -1.51
C LEU A 39 6.23 16.59 -1.16
N LEU A 40 6.75 16.46 0.07
CA LEU A 40 7.38 15.24 0.56
C LEU A 40 6.40 14.07 0.66
N SER A 41 5.17 14.30 1.14
CA SER A 41 4.12 13.29 1.19
C SER A 41 3.79 12.73 -0.20
N GLY A 42 3.70 13.60 -1.22
CA GLY A 42 3.48 13.18 -2.60
C GLY A 42 4.62 12.33 -3.19
N GLN A 43 5.88 12.58 -2.78
CA GLN A 43 6.99 11.74 -3.20
C GLN A 43 6.92 10.34 -2.60
N GLN A 44 6.57 10.23 -1.30
CA GLN A 44 6.44 8.94 -0.63
C GLN A 44 5.37 8.06 -1.30
N SER A 45 4.21 8.63 -1.63
CA SER A 45 3.15 7.90 -2.33
C SER A 45 3.59 7.39 -3.70
N THR A 46 4.43 8.15 -4.43
CA THR A 46 4.94 7.71 -5.74
C THR A 46 5.86 6.49 -5.59
N VAL A 47 6.79 6.53 -4.64
CA VAL A 47 7.77 5.43 -4.44
C VAL A 47 7.06 4.15 -4.03
N THR A 48 6.18 4.22 -3.03
CA THR A 48 5.39 3.06 -2.59
C THR A 48 4.48 2.55 -3.70
N GLY A 49 3.86 3.46 -4.46
CA GLY A 49 3.01 3.12 -5.60
C GLY A 49 3.75 2.34 -6.70
N THR A 50 4.99 2.71 -7.03
CA THR A 50 5.77 1.99 -8.06
C THR A 50 6.18 0.59 -7.62
N ILE A 51 6.54 0.41 -6.34
CA ILE A 51 6.94 -0.89 -5.78
C ILE A 51 5.73 -1.81 -5.65
N ALA A 52 4.62 -1.30 -5.10
CA ALA A 52 3.38 -2.06 -4.99
C ALA A 52 2.83 -2.45 -6.38
N GLY A 53 2.86 -1.51 -7.33
CA GLY A 53 2.45 -1.76 -8.71
C GLY A 53 3.30 -2.82 -9.40
N GLU A 54 4.60 -2.92 -9.07
CA GLU A 54 5.47 -3.99 -9.57
C GLU A 54 5.04 -5.36 -9.07
N ILE A 55 4.89 -5.49 -7.75
CA ILE A 55 4.54 -6.74 -7.09
C ILE A 55 3.18 -7.24 -7.59
N VAL A 56 2.21 -6.35 -7.75
CA VAL A 56 0.87 -6.70 -8.25
C VAL A 56 0.92 -7.06 -9.74
N MET A 57 1.62 -6.30 -10.58
CA MET A 57 1.71 -6.62 -12.02
C MET A 57 2.44 -7.93 -12.29
N GLU A 58 3.55 -8.18 -11.61
CA GLU A 58 4.29 -9.45 -11.76
C GLU A 58 3.50 -10.62 -11.17
N GLY A 59 2.85 -10.43 -10.01
CA GLY A 59 2.09 -11.47 -9.34
C GLY A 59 0.78 -11.87 -10.05
N PHE A 60 0.04 -10.91 -10.60
CA PHE A 60 -1.28 -11.17 -11.22
C PHE A 60 -1.25 -11.28 -12.74
N LEU A 61 -0.38 -10.53 -13.44
CA LEU A 61 -0.39 -10.43 -14.89
C LEU A 61 0.85 -11.06 -15.56
N ASN A 62 1.87 -11.46 -14.80
CA ASN A 62 3.17 -11.93 -15.32
C ASN A 62 3.78 -10.99 -16.40
N LEU A 63 3.45 -9.69 -16.36
CA LEU A 63 3.91 -8.69 -17.32
C LEU A 63 5.06 -7.86 -16.72
N LYS A 64 6.22 -7.91 -17.35
CA LYS A 64 7.40 -7.11 -16.99
C LYS A 64 7.37 -5.78 -17.74
N PHE A 65 6.91 -4.72 -17.07
CA PHE A 65 6.98 -3.35 -17.58
C PHE A 65 8.24 -2.64 -17.07
N SER A 66 8.80 -1.73 -17.87
CA SER A 66 9.88 -0.86 -17.39
C SER A 66 9.34 0.11 -16.32
N PRO A 67 10.08 0.36 -15.22
CA PRO A 67 9.64 1.22 -14.12
C PRO A 67 9.28 2.65 -14.57
N VAL A 68 9.98 3.16 -15.59
CA VAL A 68 9.77 4.49 -16.14
C VAL A 68 8.40 4.57 -16.84
N LEU A 69 8.09 3.61 -17.71
CA LEU A 69 6.81 3.59 -18.43
C LEU A 69 5.64 3.44 -17.45
N ARG A 70 5.79 2.58 -16.43
CA ARG A 70 4.78 2.43 -15.37
C ARG A 70 4.53 3.74 -14.62
N ARG A 71 5.57 4.49 -14.29
CA ARG A 71 5.46 5.80 -13.63
C ARG A 71 4.77 6.85 -14.49
N PHE A 72 5.05 6.88 -15.79
CA PHE A 72 4.35 7.77 -16.72
C PHE A 72 2.87 7.42 -16.83
N VAL A 73 2.54 6.16 -17.08
CA VAL A 73 1.15 5.70 -17.26
C VAL A 73 0.32 5.97 -16.00
N THR A 74 0.79 5.59 -14.82
CA THR A 74 0.07 5.81 -13.56
C THR A 74 -0.13 7.28 -13.23
N ARG A 75 0.85 8.15 -13.54
CA ARG A 75 0.70 9.60 -13.40
C ARG A 75 -0.24 10.20 -14.42
N CYS A 76 -0.20 9.77 -15.67
CA CYS A 76 -1.14 10.22 -16.70
C CYS A 76 -2.58 9.85 -16.31
N ILE A 77 -2.82 8.63 -15.86
CA ILE A 77 -4.15 8.17 -15.43
C ILE A 77 -4.67 8.97 -14.22
N ALA A 78 -3.79 9.39 -13.30
CA ALA A 78 -4.19 10.21 -12.16
C ALA A 78 -4.38 11.70 -12.50
N ILE A 79 -3.47 12.27 -13.29
CA ILE A 79 -3.43 13.72 -13.57
C ILE A 79 -4.43 14.13 -14.64
N ILE A 80 -4.65 13.31 -15.68
CA ILE A 80 -5.53 13.67 -16.80
C ILE A 80 -6.98 13.92 -16.32
N PRO A 81 -7.63 13.02 -15.55
CA PRO A 81 -8.99 13.24 -15.08
C PRO A 81 -9.09 14.45 -14.15
N ALA A 82 -8.07 14.65 -13.32
CA ALA A 82 -8.01 15.80 -12.42
C ALA A 82 -7.89 17.13 -13.19
N ALA A 83 -6.96 17.20 -14.14
CA ALA A 83 -6.76 18.39 -14.96
C ALA A 83 -8.00 18.72 -15.80
N VAL A 84 -8.65 17.71 -16.40
CA VAL A 84 -9.88 17.90 -17.17
C VAL A 84 -11.02 18.39 -16.28
N THR A 85 -11.19 17.80 -15.09
CA THR A 85 -12.28 18.20 -14.19
C THR A 85 -12.08 19.62 -13.67
N ILE A 86 -10.85 19.98 -13.30
CA ILE A 86 -10.53 21.36 -12.87
C ILE A 86 -10.76 22.36 -14.02
N ALA A 87 -10.39 22.00 -15.26
CA ALA A 87 -10.58 22.87 -16.41
C ALA A 87 -12.06 23.14 -16.73
N ILE A 88 -12.96 22.20 -16.43
CA ILE A 88 -14.40 22.29 -16.73
C ILE A 88 -15.20 22.86 -15.55
N VAL A 89 -14.93 22.36 -14.33
CA VAL A 89 -15.75 22.58 -13.12
C VAL A 89 -15.10 23.61 -12.17
N GLY A 90 -13.81 23.90 -12.35
CA GLY A 90 -13.06 24.79 -11.45
C GLY A 90 -12.71 24.11 -10.13
N ASP A 91 -12.50 24.94 -9.11
CA ASP A 91 -11.90 24.53 -7.83
C ASP A 91 -12.77 23.55 -7.00
N GLN A 92 -14.11 23.62 -7.14
CA GLN A 92 -15.02 22.67 -6.50
C GLN A 92 -14.86 21.24 -7.06
N GLY A 93 -14.48 21.11 -8.33
CA GLY A 93 -14.26 19.82 -8.98
C GLY A 93 -13.06 19.05 -8.39
N ALA A 94 -12.08 19.74 -7.80
CA ALA A 94 -10.95 19.09 -7.14
C ALA A 94 -11.39 18.44 -5.82
N SER A 95 -12.18 19.14 -5.01
CA SER A 95 -12.77 18.60 -3.77
C SER A 95 -13.66 17.38 -4.05
N ASP A 96 -14.51 17.46 -5.07
CA ASP A 96 -15.35 16.34 -5.48
C ASP A 96 -14.51 15.14 -5.93
N LEU A 97 -13.45 15.35 -6.73
CA LEU A 97 -12.55 14.27 -7.13
C LEU A 97 -11.87 13.60 -5.93
N LEU A 98 -11.51 14.37 -4.91
CA LEU A 98 -10.93 13.84 -3.68
C LEU A 98 -11.94 12.96 -2.94
N LEU A 99 -13.21 13.36 -2.86
CA LEU A 99 -14.30 12.55 -2.29
C LEU A 99 -14.52 11.25 -3.09
N TRP A 100 -14.58 11.34 -4.43
CA TRP A 100 -14.71 10.17 -5.30
C TRP A 100 -13.51 9.21 -5.18
N SER A 101 -12.31 9.73 -4.96
CA SER A 101 -11.12 8.90 -4.72
C SER A 101 -11.26 8.07 -3.44
N GLN A 102 -11.93 8.61 -2.41
CA GLN A 102 -12.21 7.84 -1.18
C GLN A 102 -13.13 6.65 -1.45
N VAL A 103 -14.09 6.79 -2.37
CA VAL A 103 -14.96 5.68 -2.78
C VAL A 103 -14.11 4.60 -3.44
N VAL A 104 -13.19 4.94 -4.35
CA VAL A 104 -12.28 3.95 -4.98
C VAL A 104 -11.40 3.24 -3.95
N LEU A 105 -10.88 3.97 -2.96
CA LEU A 105 -10.10 3.41 -1.85
C LEU A 105 -10.93 2.45 -1.00
N SER A 106 -12.20 2.80 -0.74
CA SER A 106 -13.16 1.96 -0.03
C SER A 106 -13.33 0.59 -0.69
N ILE A 107 -13.30 0.53 -2.02
CA ILE A 107 -13.39 -0.74 -2.78
C ILE A 107 -12.11 -1.55 -2.66
N SER A 108 -10.97 -0.88 -2.68
CA SER A 108 -9.64 -1.50 -2.75
C SER A 108 -9.19 -2.12 -1.42
N LEU A 109 -9.55 -1.50 -0.29
CA LEU A 109 -9.16 -1.93 1.05
C LEU A 109 -9.63 -3.36 1.44
N PRO A 110 -10.93 -3.70 1.38
CA PRO A 110 -11.41 -5.03 1.76
C PRO A 110 -10.85 -6.11 0.84
N PHE A 111 -10.69 -5.80 -0.46
CA PHE A 111 -10.08 -6.71 -1.43
C PHE A 111 -8.64 -7.09 -1.06
N ALA A 112 -7.85 -6.18 -0.48
CA ALA A 112 -6.50 -6.47 -0.03
C ALA A 112 -6.47 -7.14 1.37
N MET A 113 -7.30 -6.68 2.30
CA MET A 113 -7.24 -7.14 3.70
C MET A 113 -7.77 -8.56 3.91
N ILE A 114 -8.88 -8.93 3.25
CA ILE A 114 -9.52 -10.24 3.45
C ILE A 114 -8.57 -11.39 3.04
N PRO A 115 -7.93 -11.36 1.85
CA PRO A 115 -6.94 -12.37 1.49
C PRO A 115 -5.74 -12.39 2.43
N LEU A 116 -5.28 -11.22 2.89
CA LEU A 116 -4.12 -11.14 3.79
C LEU A 116 -4.36 -11.87 5.12
N ILE A 117 -5.51 -11.66 5.76
CA ILE A 117 -5.86 -12.34 7.02
C ILE A 117 -6.02 -13.84 6.80
N ARG A 118 -6.64 -14.24 5.68
CA ARG A 118 -6.83 -15.65 5.32
C ARG A 118 -5.50 -16.37 5.11
N ILE A 119 -4.58 -15.78 4.35
CA ILE A 119 -3.26 -16.37 4.07
C ILE A 119 -2.41 -16.44 5.35
N THR A 120 -2.42 -15.40 6.18
CA THR A 120 -1.66 -15.36 7.43
C THR A 120 -2.15 -16.35 8.49
N SER A 121 -3.37 -16.87 8.33
CA SER A 121 -4.00 -17.78 9.29
C SER A 121 -4.09 -19.21 8.78
N HIS A 122 -3.56 -19.48 7.58
CA HIS A 122 -3.59 -20.79 6.97
C HIS A 122 -2.47 -21.70 7.52
N ASP A 123 -2.69 -23.01 7.49
CA ASP A 123 -1.77 -24.00 8.07
C ASP A 123 -0.42 -24.06 7.34
N GLU A 124 -0.36 -23.55 6.10
CA GLU A 124 0.87 -23.39 5.30
C GLU A 124 1.89 -22.41 5.94
N MET A 125 1.48 -21.56 6.90
CA MET A 125 2.39 -20.72 7.70
C MET A 125 3.18 -21.52 8.76
N GLY A 126 2.81 -22.79 9.02
CA GLY A 126 3.49 -23.68 9.95
C GLY A 126 3.66 -23.10 11.35
N ILE A 127 4.89 -23.03 11.84
CA ILE A 127 5.23 -22.51 13.18
C ILE A 127 4.99 -21.00 13.35
N PHE A 128 4.80 -20.26 12.25
CA PHE A 128 4.49 -18.83 12.26
C PHE A 128 2.99 -18.55 12.11
N LYS A 129 2.14 -19.57 12.29
CA LYS A 129 0.69 -19.42 12.24
C LYS A 129 0.22 -18.37 13.24
N ASN A 130 -0.65 -17.49 12.77
CA ASN A 130 -1.14 -16.39 13.57
C ASN A 130 -1.91 -16.88 14.80
N HIS A 131 -1.63 -16.28 15.96
CA HIS A 131 -2.36 -16.59 17.20
C HIS A 131 -3.82 -16.12 17.07
N ILE A 132 -4.75 -16.85 17.71
CA ILE A 132 -6.20 -16.58 17.61
C ILE A 132 -6.56 -15.12 17.95
N ILE A 133 -5.79 -14.48 18.84
CA ILE A 133 -5.97 -13.07 19.21
C ILE A 133 -5.74 -12.14 18.02
N VAL A 134 -4.67 -12.34 17.26
CA VAL A 134 -4.34 -11.49 16.12
C VAL A 134 -5.33 -11.75 14.97
N TRP A 135 -5.82 -12.99 14.84
CA TRP A 135 -6.91 -13.31 13.92
C TRP A 135 -8.19 -12.54 14.27
N VAL A 136 -8.60 -12.55 15.54
CA VAL A 136 -9.78 -11.80 16.01
C VAL A 136 -9.58 -10.30 15.80
N ILE A 137 -8.45 -9.73 16.21
CA ILE A 137 -8.15 -8.30 16.03
C ILE A 137 -8.13 -7.93 14.54
N GLY A 138 -7.58 -8.79 13.68
CA GLY A 138 -7.57 -8.61 12.23
C GLY A 138 -8.98 -8.53 11.66
N TRP A 139 -9.85 -9.48 12.01
CA TRP A 139 -11.25 -9.45 11.57
C TRP A 139 -12.02 -8.26 12.14
N CYS A 140 -11.80 -7.89 13.41
CA CYS A 140 -12.37 -6.69 14.00
C CYS A 140 -11.96 -5.43 13.22
N SER A 141 -10.68 -5.30 12.87
CA SER A 141 -10.17 -4.18 12.07
C SER A 141 -10.81 -4.13 10.68
N VAL A 142 -10.97 -5.28 10.01
CA VAL A 142 -11.65 -5.37 8.71
C VAL A 142 -13.09 -4.90 8.81
N VAL A 143 -13.86 -5.42 9.78
CA VAL A 143 -15.25 -5.01 10.00
C VAL A 143 -15.33 -3.52 10.30
N PHE A 144 -14.43 -3.00 11.13
CA PHE A 144 -14.38 -1.59 11.48
C PHE A 144 -14.12 -0.69 10.26
N VAL A 145 -13.09 -1.01 9.46
CA VAL A 145 -12.74 -0.26 8.25
C VAL A 145 -13.88 -0.32 7.23
N ILE A 146 -14.52 -1.48 7.04
CA ILE A 146 -15.68 -1.61 6.16
C ILE A 146 -16.83 -0.72 6.64
N GLY A 147 -17.13 -0.75 7.94
CA GLY A 147 -18.18 0.10 8.53
C GLY A 147 -17.94 1.59 8.27
N LEU A 148 -16.70 2.06 8.46
CA LEU A 148 -16.34 3.45 8.17
C LEU A 148 -16.44 3.80 6.68
N ASN A 149 -16.03 2.90 5.79
CA ASN A 149 -16.13 3.12 4.35
C ASN A 149 -17.60 3.15 3.88
N VAL A 150 -18.46 2.30 4.43
CA VAL A 150 -19.91 2.34 4.15
C VAL A 150 -20.52 3.64 4.64
N TRP A 151 -20.15 4.08 5.85
CA TRP A 151 -20.62 5.36 6.38
C TRP A 151 -20.18 6.54 5.50
N LEU A 152 -18.93 6.55 5.04
CA LEU A 152 -18.42 7.57 4.12
C LEU A 152 -19.15 7.56 2.77
N ILE A 153 -19.46 6.38 2.21
CA ILE A 153 -20.26 6.27 1.00
C ILE A 153 -21.65 6.88 1.23
N VAL A 154 -22.32 6.56 2.35
CA VAL A 154 -23.63 7.14 2.66
C VAL A 154 -23.56 8.66 2.74
N ASP A 155 -22.51 9.23 3.33
CA ASP A 155 -22.31 10.68 3.43
C ASP A 155 -22.12 11.34 2.05
N VAL A 156 -21.23 10.79 1.22
CA VAL A 156 -21.01 11.26 -0.16
C VAL A 156 -22.29 11.16 -1.00
N MET A 157 -23.07 10.10 -0.80
CA MET A 157 -24.35 9.90 -1.49
C MET A 157 -25.42 10.87 -0.99
N ALA A 158 -25.45 11.18 0.31
CA ALA A 158 -26.36 12.15 0.90
C ALA A 158 -26.08 13.57 0.39
N GLN A 159 -24.81 13.97 0.29
CA GLN A 159 -24.42 15.25 -0.31
C GLN A 159 -24.79 15.33 -1.80
N SER A 160 -24.62 14.24 -2.54
CA SER A 160 -25.03 14.15 -3.95
C SER A 160 -26.56 14.25 -4.16
N LEU A 161 -27.36 14.08 -3.10
CA LEU A 161 -28.82 14.00 -3.18
C LEU A 161 -29.53 15.35 -3.19
N GLY A 162 -28.85 16.44 -2.77
CA GLY A 162 -29.46 17.75 -2.62
C GLY A 162 -29.91 18.44 -3.93
N ALA A 163 -29.40 18.00 -5.08
CA ALA A 163 -29.69 18.61 -6.39
C ALA A 163 -29.82 17.59 -7.55
N ALA A 164 -29.80 16.28 -7.28
CA ALA A 164 -29.69 15.27 -8.33
C ALA A 164 -31.04 14.80 -8.90
N PRO A 165 -31.13 14.55 -10.22
CA PRO A 165 -32.25 13.85 -10.82
C PRO A 165 -32.37 12.40 -10.32
N LYS A 166 -33.60 11.88 -10.23
CA LYS A 166 -33.92 10.55 -9.66
C LYS A 166 -33.13 9.37 -10.28
N TRP A 167 -32.66 9.50 -11.52
CA TRP A 167 -31.86 8.46 -12.18
C TRP A 167 -30.44 8.33 -11.57
N GLN A 168 -29.84 9.43 -11.11
CA GLN A 168 -28.54 9.43 -10.42
C GLN A 168 -28.65 8.73 -9.05
N LEU A 169 -29.73 8.99 -8.31
CA LEU A 169 -30.02 8.28 -7.06
C LEU A 169 -30.14 6.76 -7.27
N GLY A 170 -30.85 6.35 -8.32
CA GLY A 170 -30.95 4.93 -8.69
C GLY A 170 -29.59 4.30 -8.98
N LEU A 171 -28.74 4.98 -9.75
CA LEU A 171 -27.40 4.50 -10.09
C LEU A 171 -26.49 4.38 -8.85
N CYS A 172 -26.57 5.34 -7.95
CA CYS A 172 -25.84 5.39 -6.69
C CYS A 172 -26.25 4.28 -5.72
N ILE A 173 -27.57 4.05 -5.54
CA ILE A 173 -28.08 2.97 -4.69
C ILE A 173 -27.72 1.60 -5.27
N VAL A 174 -27.90 1.42 -6.59
CA VAL A 174 -27.52 0.19 -7.27
C VAL A 174 -26.01 -0.06 -7.16
N GLY A 175 -25.19 0.98 -7.37
CA GLY A 175 -23.74 0.91 -7.20
C GLY A 175 -23.32 0.56 -5.78
N GLY A 176 -23.95 1.16 -4.76
CA GLY A 176 -23.70 0.86 -3.35
C GLY A 176 -24.10 -0.58 -2.98
N ILE A 177 -25.25 -1.06 -3.47
CA ILE A 177 -25.70 -2.45 -3.24
C ILE A 177 -24.79 -3.46 -3.95
N ILE A 178 -24.39 -3.18 -5.19
CA ILE A 178 -23.42 -4.00 -5.92
C ILE A 178 -22.08 -4.02 -5.18
N PHE A 179 -21.64 -2.87 -4.66
CA PHE A 179 -20.39 -2.76 -3.93
C PHE A 179 -20.41 -3.57 -2.63
N VAL A 180 -21.44 -3.41 -1.81
CA VAL A 180 -21.63 -4.19 -0.57
C VAL A 180 -21.78 -5.67 -0.89
N GLY A 181 -22.56 -6.03 -1.92
CA GLY A 181 -22.75 -7.41 -2.37
C GLY A 181 -21.46 -8.05 -2.88
N PHE A 182 -20.66 -7.34 -3.66
CA PHE A 182 -19.35 -7.77 -4.14
C PHE A 182 -18.36 -7.95 -2.98
N MET A 183 -18.37 -7.02 -2.02
CA MET A 183 -17.52 -7.09 -0.84
C MET A 183 -17.89 -8.27 0.07
N LEU A 184 -19.19 -8.54 0.22
CA LEU A 184 -19.72 -9.66 0.99
C LEU A 184 -19.47 -10.98 0.25
N PHE A 185 -19.54 -11.00 -1.08
CA PHE A 185 -19.14 -12.13 -1.92
C PHE A 185 -17.65 -12.46 -1.74
N ILE A 186 -16.74 -11.47 -1.77
CA ILE A 186 -15.31 -11.68 -1.49
C ILE A 186 -15.09 -12.21 -0.06
N ALA A 187 -15.84 -11.68 0.92
CA ALA A 187 -15.77 -12.17 2.29
C ALA A 187 -16.25 -13.63 2.42
N LEU A 188 -17.26 -14.03 1.66
CA LEU A 188 -17.84 -15.38 1.71
C LEU A 188 -17.08 -16.41 0.86
N VAL A 189 -16.46 -16.01 -0.25
CA VAL A 189 -15.72 -16.95 -1.10
C VAL A 189 -14.49 -17.47 -0.33
N PRO A 190 -14.40 -18.79 -0.09
CA PRO A 190 -13.21 -19.38 0.49
C PRO A 190 -12.12 -19.39 -0.59
N ILE A 191 -11.17 -18.45 -0.50
CA ILE A 191 -9.98 -18.47 -1.34
C ILE A 191 -9.16 -19.70 -0.95
N LYS A 192 -9.14 -20.72 -1.82
CA LYS A 192 -8.26 -21.88 -1.68
C LYS A 192 -6.84 -21.41 -2.03
N PRO A 193 -5.87 -21.47 -1.10
CA PRO A 193 -4.55 -20.87 -1.31
C PRO A 193 -3.67 -21.81 -2.14
N GLU A 194 -3.88 -21.83 -3.45
CA GLU A 194 -2.98 -22.52 -4.40
C GLU A 194 -1.68 -21.71 -4.60
N SER A 195 -1.76 -20.37 -4.50
CA SER A 195 -0.66 -19.44 -4.76
C SER A 195 0.43 -19.43 -3.68
N SER A 196 0.08 -19.70 -2.41
CA SER A 196 1.05 -19.76 -1.31
C SER A 196 2.10 -20.85 -1.54
N ARG A 197 1.70 -22.00 -2.12
CA ARG A 197 2.63 -23.10 -2.45
C ARG A 197 3.70 -22.67 -3.44
N ILE A 198 3.39 -21.83 -4.42
CA ILE A 198 4.36 -21.40 -5.45
C ILE A 198 5.36 -20.40 -4.85
N PHE A 199 4.88 -19.44 -4.06
CA PHE A 199 5.74 -18.44 -3.40
C PHE A 199 6.69 -19.09 -2.38
N PHE A 200 6.16 -19.99 -1.54
CA PHE A 200 6.98 -20.71 -0.55
C PHE A 200 8.00 -21.65 -1.20
N LYS A 201 7.63 -22.29 -2.32
CA LYS A 201 8.57 -23.16 -3.07
C LYS A 201 9.72 -22.34 -3.66
N THR A 202 9.43 -21.13 -4.15
CA THR A 202 10.44 -20.20 -4.69
C THR A 202 11.39 -19.70 -3.60
N ASP A 203 10.86 -19.31 -2.44
CA ASP A 203 11.68 -18.82 -1.32
C ASP A 203 12.57 -19.92 -0.74
N LYS A 204 12.01 -21.12 -0.54
CA LYS A 204 12.76 -22.29 -0.05
C LYS A 204 13.86 -22.70 -1.02
N GLN A 205 13.57 -22.68 -2.33
CA GLN A 205 14.56 -22.97 -3.37
C GLN A 205 15.72 -21.96 -3.37
N LYS A 206 15.44 -20.66 -3.23
CA LYS A 206 16.48 -19.62 -3.10
C LYS A 206 17.32 -19.78 -1.83
N ILE A 207 16.70 -20.13 -0.69
CA ILE A 207 17.41 -20.36 0.57
C ILE A 207 18.37 -21.55 0.43
N ASP A 208 17.95 -22.62 -0.25
CA ASP A 208 18.78 -23.80 -0.45
C ASP A 208 19.93 -23.51 -1.44
N GLU A 209 19.70 -22.76 -2.52
CA GLU A 209 20.76 -22.27 -3.41
C GLU A 209 21.78 -21.38 -2.67
N LEU A 210 21.31 -20.49 -1.78
CA LEU A 210 22.19 -19.65 -0.98
C LEU A 210 23.00 -20.45 0.05
N LYS A 211 22.43 -21.50 0.64
CA LYS A 211 23.15 -22.41 1.54
C LYS A 211 24.22 -23.19 0.81
N GLU A 212 23.94 -23.67 -0.39
CA GLU A 212 24.90 -24.40 -1.23
C GLU A 212 26.04 -23.48 -1.68
N PHE A 213 25.72 -22.26 -2.12
CA PHE A 213 26.72 -21.26 -2.48
C PHE A 213 27.60 -20.86 -1.27
N ARG A 214 26.99 -20.72 -0.10
CA ARG A 214 27.72 -20.41 1.15
C ARG A 214 28.64 -21.57 1.56
N ASN A 215 28.16 -22.81 1.53
CA ASN A 215 28.97 -23.99 1.86
C ASN A 215 30.15 -24.15 0.89
N GLY A 216 29.92 -24.00 -0.42
CA GLY A 216 31.00 -24.06 -1.42
C GLY A 216 32.05 -22.97 -1.23
N ARG A 217 31.63 -21.75 -0.88
CA ARG A 217 32.55 -20.64 -0.57
C ARG A 217 33.32 -20.87 0.74
N PHE A 218 32.68 -21.51 1.73
CA PHE A 218 33.30 -21.83 3.02
C PHE A 218 34.35 -22.94 2.89
N GLU A 219 34.03 -24.03 2.19
CA GLU A 219 34.96 -25.12 1.86
C GLU A 219 36.19 -24.60 1.10
N HIS A 220 35.98 -23.75 0.08
CA HIS A 220 37.06 -23.14 -0.68
C HIS A 220 37.97 -22.25 0.20
N ASN A 221 37.39 -21.45 1.10
CA ASN A 221 38.16 -20.61 2.02
C ASN A 221 38.89 -21.41 3.10
N LEU A 222 38.29 -22.50 3.59
CA LEU A 222 38.92 -23.41 4.55
C LEU A 222 40.09 -24.17 3.93
N ALA A 223 39.93 -24.68 2.70
CA ALA A 223 41.00 -25.31 1.93
C ALA A 223 42.16 -24.34 1.66
N ARG A 224 41.86 -23.07 1.34
CA ARG A 224 42.88 -22.03 1.15
C ARG A 224 43.61 -21.67 2.44
N SER A 225 42.89 -21.61 3.56
CA SER A 225 43.46 -21.33 4.88
C SER A 225 44.34 -22.48 5.40
N LEU A 226 43.93 -23.74 5.18
CA LEU A 226 44.74 -24.92 5.48
C LEU A 226 45.99 -25.03 4.60
N LYS A 227 45.89 -24.65 3.32
CA LYS A 227 47.04 -24.61 2.40
C LYS A 227 48.05 -23.51 2.78
N CYS A 228 47.57 -22.35 3.26
CA CYS A 228 48.43 -21.30 3.83
C CYS A 228 49.08 -21.74 5.15
N ARG A 229 48.36 -22.44 6.03
CA ARG A 229 48.92 -22.94 7.31
C ARG A 229 50.00 -24.02 7.08
N LYS A 230 49.80 -24.94 6.13
CA LYS A 230 50.83 -25.92 5.75
C LYS A 230 52.09 -25.26 5.16
N ARG A 231 51.92 -24.28 4.28
CA ARG A 231 53.02 -23.52 3.67
C ARG A 231 53.82 -22.71 4.71
N PHE A 232 53.18 -22.20 5.76
CA PHE A 232 53.84 -21.50 6.85
C PHE A 232 54.67 -22.45 7.73
N HIS A 233 54.15 -23.66 8.00
CA HIS A 233 54.87 -24.68 8.79
C HIS A 233 56.12 -25.22 8.07
N ASP A 234 56.05 -25.37 6.75
CA ASP A 234 57.20 -25.83 5.93
C ASP A 234 58.29 -24.76 5.78
N THR A 235 57.95 -23.47 5.91
CA THR A 235 58.92 -22.37 5.80
C THR A 235 59.67 -22.13 7.13
N VAL A 236 59.03 -22.42 8.27
CA VAL A 236 59.65 -22.26 9.59
C VAL A 236 60.69 -23.35 9.88
N PHE A 237 60.54 -24.56 9.31
CA PHE A 237 61.50 -25.66 9.49
C PHE A 237 62.80 -25.56 8.67
N VAL A 238 62.93 -24.57 7.78
CA VAL A 238 64.15 -24.34 6.97
C VAL A 238 65.12 -23.35 7.62
N PHE A 239 64.72 -22.67 8.71
CA PHE A 239 65.54 -21.67 9.41
C PHE A 239 66.22 -22.18 10.69
N ASP A 240 66.16 -23.48 10.98
CA ASP A 240 66.77 -24.10 12.17
C ASP A 240 67.82 -25.19 11.79
N LYS A 241 68.67 -24.86 10.80
CA LYS A 241 69.93 -25.55 10.49
C LYS A 241 70.98 -24.58 9.98
#